data_AF-A0AAN2BLT8-F1
#
_entry.id   AF-A0AAN2BLT8-F1
#
_cell.length_a   1.000
_cell.length_b   1.000
_cell.length_c   1.000
_cell.angle_alpha   90.00
_cell.angle_beta   90.00
_cell.angle_gamma   90.00
#
_symmetry.space_group_name_H-M   'P 1'
#
loop_
_entity.id
_entity.type
_entity.pdbx_description
1 polymer ?
#
loop_
_entity_poly.entity_id
_entity_poly.type
_entity_poly.pdbx_seq_one_letter_code
_entity_poly.pdbx_strand_id
1 'polypeptide(L)'
;MVLDRFNKADQTFQHYHHDPDNAHSLGHDNVISLLEDRTGRLWAGTAEGGVSVLDPATNRFRTLGIEEGLPAAHVATLLEDRQGYIWAGTPAGLARIDPISFAIKVLRKSDGLAGSNINRNASLLADNGELYIGTTKGITVFAPQSIEQGQKPPKVVITALRILNREMTVGMAGSPLTKAIEHTHELTLSYKDAMFAFDFAALSFSSSRQNRYWYKLDGFDQTWNDVGTARTATYTNLNPGDYTFRVRAINNAGVHSAQDAQIHITITPPPWRTIWAYLGYALLAAAGLYLRKRYADLRKKSAEYHVLSTTDALTGVLNRTGLQQALEQHPKANKETCQICVMVLDIDFFKRINDTWGHDVGDRILRAFADIVRTCVHTDDYLARWGGEEFVLVCRNVSDVGAGTIGEKLRQAVAQHRFETQAQPLSVTVSIRIACSKSGESFNNLFKRADTALYRAKASGRNRIEMADDS
;
A
#
# COMPACT_ATOMS: atom_id res chain seq x y z
N MET A 1 -39.37 -58.86 -11.09
CA MET A 1 -39.33 -60.29 -10.70
C MET A 1 -38.38 -60.39 -9.53
N VAL A 2 -38.87 -60.95 -8.43
CA VAL A 2 -38.12 -61.14 -7.17
C VAL A 2 -37.09 -62.26 -7.35
N LEU A 3 -36.05 -62.26 -6.53
CA LEU A 3 -35.05 -63.33 -6.53
C LEU A 3 -35.47 -64.47 -5.60
N ASP A 4 -35.64 -65.65 -6.18
CA ASP A 4 -35.97 -66.87 -5.45
C ASP A 4 -34.86 -67.90 -5.60
N ARG A 5 -34.50 -68.55 -4.48
CA ARG A 5 -33.59 -69.71 -4.46
C ARG A 5 -34.40 -70.96 -4.18
N PHE A 6 -34.42 -71.87 -5.15
CA PHE A 6 -35.06 -73.17 -5.02
C PHE A 6 -34.06 -74.20 -4.47
N ASN A 7 -34.37 -74.79 -3.33
CA ASN A 7 -33.63 -75.92 -2.79
C ASN A 7 -34.22 -77.23 -3.33
N LYS A 8 -33.46 -77.95 -4.15
CA LYS A 8 -33.90 -79.19 -4.79
C LYS A 8 -34.09 -80.36 -3.82
N ALA A 9 -33.37 -80.37 -2.69
CA ALA A 9 -33.37 -81.49 -1.76
C ALA A 9 -34.66 -81.58 -0.94
N ASP A 10 -35.18 -80.43 -0.51
CA ASP A 10 -36.39 -80.31 0.30
C ASP A 10 -37.57 -79.70 -0.47
N GLN A 11 -37.38 -79.34 -1.74
CA GLN A 11 -38.37 -78.70 -2.62
C GLN A 11 -38.92 -77.38 -2.06
N THR A 12 -38.11 -76.63 -1.30
CA THR A 12 -38.50 -75.34 -0.73
C THR A 12 -37.96 -74.14 -1.53
N PHE A 13 -38.61 -73.00 -1.37
CA PHE A 13 -38.16 -71.72 -1.91
C PHE A 13 -37.76 -70.77 -0.78
N GLN A 14 -36.60 -70.13 -0.95
CA GLN A 14 -36.20 -68.97 -0.16
C GLN A 14 -36.36 -67.71 -1.02
N HIS A 15 -37.12 -66.75 -0.50
CA HIS A 15 -37.42 -65.49 -1.19
C HIS A 15 -36.51 -64.39 -0.68
N TYR A 16 -35.87 -63.64 -1.60
CA TYR A 16 -35.07 -62.48 -1.27
C TYR A 16 -35.75 -61.22 -1.76
N HIS A 17 -36.17 -60.37 -0.83
CA HIS A 17 -36.82 -59.10 -1.08
C HIS A 17 -35.92 -57.91 -0.74
N HIS A 18 -36.22 -56.78 -1.36
CA HIS A 18 -35.75 -55.48 -0.94
C HIS A 18 -36.50 -55.05 0.32
N ASP A 19 -35.74 -54.67 1.34
CA ASP A 19 -36.23 -54.11 2.59
C ASP A 19 -35.48 -52.79 2.83
N PRO A 20 -36.16 -51.63 2.73
CA PRO A 20 -35.52 -50.32 2.87
C PRO A 20 -34.95 -50.08 4.28
N ASP A 21 -35.42 -50.80 5.30
CA ASP A 21 -34.93 -50.69 6.68
C ASP A 21 -33.73 -51.62 6.94
N ASN A 22 -33.36 -52.46 5.96
CA ASN A 22 -32.27 -53.42 6.06
C ASN A 22 -31.27 -53.27 4.91
N ALA A 23 -30.13 -52.63 5.19
CA ALA A 23 -29.03 -52.43 4.23
C ALA A 23 -28.38 -53.73 3.72
N HIS A 24 -28.70 -54.89 4.32
CA HIS A 24 -28.22 -56.21 3.90
C HIS A 24 -29.27 -57.00 3.08
N SER A 25 -30.37 -56.36 2.69
CA SER A 25 -31.38 -56.91 1.80
C SER A 25 -31.03 -56.70 0.33
N LEU A 26 -31.84 -57.25 -0.58
CA LEU A 26 -31.67 -57.06 -2.01
C LEU A 26 -31.79 -55.56 -2.35
N GLY A 27 -31.00 -55.04 -3.29
CA GLY A 27 -31.00 -53.62 -3.64
C GLY A 27 -32.30 -53.14 -4.28
N HIS A 28 -33.02 -54.03 -4.98
CA HIS A 28 -34.35 -53.77 -5.51
C HIS A 28 -35.03 -55.10 -5.91
N ASP A 29 -36.35 -55.21 -5.70
CA ASP A 29 -37.15 -56.43 -5.97
C ASP A 29 -37.20 -56.86 -7.42
N ASN A 30 -36.87 -55.97 -8.35
CA ASN A 30 -36.84 -56.27 -9.77
C ASN A 30 -35.44 -56.66 -10.23
N VAL A 31 -35.13 -57.95 -10.16
CA VAL A 31 -33.86 -58.51 -10.66
C VAL A 31 -33.95 -58.75 -12.17
N ILE A 32 -32.96 -58.21 -12.87
CA ILE A 32 -32.89 -58.14 -14.33
C ILE A 32 -31.90 -59.15 -14.89
N SER A 33 -30.76 -59.34 -14.20
CA SER A 33 -29.67 -60.24 -14.57
C SER A 33 -29.08 -60.90 -13.32
N LEU A 34 -28.53 -62.11 -13.49
CA LEU A 34 -27.91 -62.90 -12.43
C LEU A 34 -26.58 -63.47 -12.93
N LEU A 35 -25.60 -63.53 -12.05
CA LEU A 35 -24.28 -64.11 -12.31
C LEU A 35 -23.78 -64.76 -11.02
N GLU A 36 -23.39 -66.02 -11.07
CA GLU A 36 -22.60 -66.65 -10.01
C GLU A 36 -21.13 -66.50 -10.38
N ASP A 37 -20.35 -65.86 -9.51
CA ASP A 37 -18.91 -65.71 -9.76
C ASP A 37 -18.14 -66.99 -9.43
N ARG A 38 -16.88 -67.08 -9.87
CA ARG A 38 -16.00 -68.22 -9.57
C ARG A 38 -15.78 -68.52 -8.07
N THR A 39 -16.11 -67.58 -7.20
CA THR A 39 -15.99 -67.72 -5.74
C THR A 39 -17.28 -68.22 -5.08
N GLY A 40 -18.35 -68.42 -5.86
CA GLY A 40 -19.65 -68.88 -5.41
C GLY A 40 -20.54 -67.77 -4.85
N ARG A 41 -20.20 -66.49 -5.05
CA ARG A 41 -21.10 -65.38 -4.72
C ARG A 41 -22.08 -65.16 -5.85
N LEU A 42 -23.31 -64.84 -5.47
CA LEU A 42 -24.36 -64.50 -6.42
C LEU A 42 -24.43 -62.98 -6.59
N TRP A 43 -24.29 -62.52 -7.82
CA TRP A 43 -24.41 -61.13 -8.23
C TRP A 43 -25.75 -60.94 -8.95
N ALA A 44 -26.56 -60.03 -8.44
CA ALA A 44 -27.88 -59.71 -8.97
C ALA A 44 -27.89 -58.27 -9.50
N GLY A 45 -28.05 -58.12 -10.81
CA GLY A 45 -28.26 -56.82 -11.44
C GLY A 45 -29.73 -56.47 -11.36
N THR A 46 -30.04 -55.32 -10.76
CA THR A 46 -31.42 -54.91 -10.48
C THR A 46 -31.86 -53.73 -11.36
N ALA A 47 -33.17 -53.45 -11.39
CA ALA A 47 -33.72 -52.40 -12.23
C ALA A 47 -33.37 -50.98 -11.77
N GLU A 48 -33.31 -50.75 -10.45
CA GLU A 48 -33.12 -49.42 -9.84
C GLU A 48 -32.23 -49.45 -8.58
N GLY A 49 -31.74 -50.63 -8.16
CA GLY A 49 -30.93 -50.80 -6.96
C GLY A 49 -29.45 -51.09 -7.24
N GLY A 50 -29.00 -51.00 -8.49
CA GLY A 50 -27.61 -51.35 -8.86
C GLY A 50 -27.35 -52.85 -8.82
N VAL A 51 -26.15 -53.23 -8.38
CA VAL A 51 -25.71 -54.63 -8.28
C VAL A 51 -25.73 -55.09 -6.82
N SER A 52 -26.50 -56.12 -6.50
CA SER A 52 -26.53 -56.74 -5.19
C SER A 52 -25.72 -58.03 -5.17
N VAL A 53 -24.78 -58.15 -4.24
CA VAL A 53 -23.86 -59.29 -4.11
C VAL A 53 -24.24 -60.06 -2.85
N LEU A 54 -24.69 -61.30 -3.01
CA LEU A 54 -24.99 -62.21 -1.91
C LEU A 54 -23.71 -62.95 -1.50
N ASP A 55 -23.30 -62.74 -0.26
CA ASP A 55 -22.28 -63.58 0.36
C ASP A 55 -22.92 -64.90 0.82
N PRO A 56 -22.52 -66.06 0.27
CA PRO A 56 -23.10 -67.35 0.62
C PRO A 56 -22.81 -67.77 2.06
N ALA A 57 -21.74 -67.25 2.69
CA ALA A 57 -21.37 -67.61 4.06
C ALA A 57 -22.26 -66.90 5.09
N THR A 58 -22.63 -65.66 4.82
CA THR A 58 -23.43 -64.84 5.74
C THR A 58 -24.90 -64.72 5.33
N ASN A 59 -25.24 -65.12 4.10
CA ASN A 59 -26.55 -64.93 3.47
C ASN A 59 -27.04 -63.47 3.54
N ARG A 60 -26.10 -62.52 3.39
CA ARG A 60 -26.35 -61.07 3.39
C ARG A 60 -25.98 -60.48 2.04
N PHE A 61 -26.76 -59.49 1.61
CA PHE A 61 -26.42 -58.71 0.43
C PHE A 61 -25.52 -57.52 0.77
N ARG A 62 -24.66 -57.18 -0.19
CA ARG A 62 -24.01 -55.89 -0.32
C ARG A 62 -24.45 -55.26 -1.64
N THR A 63 -24.93 -54.03 -1.61
CA THR A 63 -25.37 -53.32 -2.81
C THR A 63 -24.30 -52.35 -3.29
N LEU A 64 -24.10 -52.30 -4.61
CA LEU A 64 -23.20 -51.38 -5.32
C LEU A 64 -24.06 -50.56 -6.28
N GLY A 65 -24.32 -49.31 -5.91
CA GLY A 65 -25.12 -48.35 -6.65
C GLY A 65 -24.31 -47.17 -7.16
N ILE A 66 -24.99 -46.05 -7.41
CA ILE A 66 -24.38 -44.83 -7.95
C ILE A 66 -23.37 -44.24 -6.96
N GLU A 67 -23.65 -44.31 -5.66
CA GLU A 67 -22.78 -43.79 -4.60
C GLU A 67 -21.44 -44.54 -4.54
N GLU A 68 -21.45 -45.85 -4.86
CA GLU A 68 -20.25 -46.69 -4.97
C GLU A 68 -19.51 -46.54 -6.31
N GLY A 69 -20.02 -45.72 -7.23
CA GLY A 69 -19.38 -45.41 -8.52
C GLY A 69 -20.00 -46.07 -9.74
N LEU A 70 -21.14 -46.76 -9.61
CA LEU A 70 -21.87 -47.33 -10.74
C LEU A 70 -22.45 -46.20 -11.61
N PRO A 71 -22.37 -46.26 -12.96
CA PRO A 71 -22.78 -45.16 -13.81
C PRO A 71 -24.30 -44.95 -13.91
N ALA A 72 -25.09 -45.97 -13.58
CA ALA A 72 -26.55 -45.90 -13.44
C ALA A 72 -27.04 -47.08 -12.57
N ALA A 73 -28.17 -46.89 -11.89
CA ALA A 73 -28.73 -47.91 -10.99
C ALA A 73 -29.39 -49.09 -11.73
N HIS A 74 -29.72 -48.93 -13.01
CA HIS A 74 -30.24 -50.01 -13.83
C HIS A 74 -29.12 -50.89 -14.39
N VAL A 75 -29.13 -52.17 -14.04
CA VAL A 75 -28.12 -53.15 -14.48
C VAL A 75 -28.76 -54.15 -15.44
N ALA A 76 -28.49 -53.95 -16.72
CA ALA A 76 -29.10 -54.68 -17.82
C ALA A 76 -28.47 -56.07 -18.03
N THR A 77 -27.20 -56.24 -17.65
CA THR A 77 -26.46 -57.50 -17.83
C THR A 77 -25.27 -57.55 -16.88
N LEU A 78 -24.88 -58.77 -16.49
CA LEU A 78 -23.71 -59.09 -15.68
C LEU A 78 -22.91 -60.19 -16.38
N LEU A 79 -21.59 -60.09 -16.35
CA LEU A 79 -20.67 -61.08 -16.92
C LEU A 79 -19.35 -61.10 -16.14
N GLU A 80 -18.78 -62.27 -15.91
CA GLU A 80 -17.43 -62.40 -15.34
C GLU A 80 -16.42 -62.61 -16.46
N ASP A 81 -15.28 -61.91 -16.42
CA ASP A 81 -14.18 -62.16 -17.35
C ASP A 81 -13.20 -63.25 -16.86
N ARG A 82 -12.23 -63.62 -17.69
CA ARG A 82 -11.24 -64.65 -17.32
C ARG A 82 -10.35 -64.27 -16.14
N GLN A 83 -10.16 -62.98 -15.87
CA GLN A 83 -9.37 -62.48 -14.75
C GLN A 83 -10.18 -62.45 -13.44
N GLY A 84 -11.50 -62.56 -13.53
CA GLY A 84 -12.43 -62.57 -12.40
C GLY A 84 -13.10 -61.22 -12.18
N TYR A 85 -12.86 -60.21 -13.02
CA TYR A 85 -13.61 -58.96 -12.92
C TYR A 85 -15.05 -59.17 -13.36
N ILE A 86 -15.95 -58.49 -12.66
CA ILE A 86 -17.37 -58.48 -12.99
C ILE A 86 -17.67 -57.27 -13.85
N TRP A 87 -18.36 -57.48 -14.96
CA TRP A 87 -18.75 -56.47 -15.91
C TRP A 87 -20.26 -56.25 -15.85
N ALA A 88 -20.68 -55.06 -15.45
CA ALA A 88 -22.07 -54.64 -15.32
C ALA A 88 -22.44 -53.66 -16.44
N GLY A 89 -23.35 -54.07 -17.32
CA GLY A 89 -23.88 -53.23 -18.39
C GLY A 89 -25.03 -52.36 -17.91
N THR A 90 -24.98 -51.06 -18.20
CA THR A 90 -25.99 -50.08 -17.75
C THR A 90 -26.47 -49.19 -18.91
N PRO A 91 -27.54 -48.39 -18.73
CA PRO A 91 -27.92 -47.39 -19.72
C PRO A 91 -26.89 -46.27 -19.95
N ALA A 92 -25.92 -46.10 -19.04
CA ALA A 92 -24.95 -45.00 -19.03
C ALA A 92 -23.49 -45.43 -19.26
N GLY A 93 -23.26 -46.69 -19.61
CA GLY A 93 -21.95 -47.25 -19.91
C GLY A 93 -21.79 -48.66 -19.36
N LEU A 94 -20.55 -49.16 -19.43
CA LEU A 94 -20.15 -50.47 -18.93
C LEU A 94 -19.25 -50.29 -17.71
N ALA A 95 -19.61 -50.89 -16.59
CA ALA A 95 -18.84 -50.83 -15.35
C ALA A 95 -18.05 -52.13 -15.15
N ARG A 96 -16.74 -52.02 -14.91
CA ARG A 96 -15.88 -53.11 -14.45
C ARG A 96 -15.74 -53.02 -12.93
N ILE A 97 -16.02 -54.10 -12.24
CA ILE A 97 -16.04 -54.20 -10.79
C ILE A 97 -14.99 -55.22 -10.37
N ASP A 98 -14.08 -54.81 -9.50
CA ASP A 98 -13.17 -55.72 -8.81
C ASP A 98 -13.94 -56.52 -7.75
N PRO A 99 -14.02 -57.87 -7.86
CA PRO A 99 -14.78 -58.69 -6.93
C PRO A 99 -14.19 -58.72 -5.50
N ILE A 100 -12.95 -58.29 -5.29
CA ILE A 100 -12.28 -58.30 -3.98
C ILE A 100 -12.42 -56.93 -3.32
N SER A 101 -12.01 -55.87 -4.02
CA SER A 101 -12.02 -54.50 -3.48
C SER A 101 -13.35 -53.76 -3.68
N PHE A 102 -14.20 -54.26 -4.58
CA PHE A 102 -15.42 -53.59 -5.06
C PHE A 102 -15.18 -52.24 -5.74
N ALA A 103 -13.95 -51.95 -6.16
CA ALA A 103 -13.64 -50.76 -6.94
C ALA A 103 -14.28 -50.81 -8.33
N ILE A 104 -14.91 -49.72 -8.75
CA ILE A 104 -15.65 -49.61 -10.01
C ILE A 104 -14.89 -48.71 -11.00
N LYS A 105 -14.65 -49.22 -12.21
CA LYS A 105 -14.12 -48.47 -13.35
C LYS A 105 -15.15 -48.44 -14.47
N VAL A 106 -15.52 -47.25 -14.94
CA VAL A 106 -16.55 -47.08 -15.98
C VAL A 106 -15.91 -46.87 -17.35
N LEU A 107 -16.40 -47.61 -18.34
CA LEU A 107 -16.18 -47.38 -19.77
C LEU A 107 -17.42 -46.74 -20.38
N ARG A 108 -17.20 -45.71 -21.20
CA ARG A 108 -18.24 -44.93 -21.87
C ARG A 108 -18.02 -44.93 -23.39
N LYS A 109 -18.96 -44.32 -24.10
CA LYS A 109 -18.82 -44.07 -25.55
C LYS A 109 -17.52 -43.31 -25.90
N SER A 110 -17.07 -42.40 -25.05
CA SER A 110 -15.80 -41.68 -25.22
C SER A 110 -14.58 -42.59 -25.21
N ASP A 111 -14.69 -43.77 -24.61
CA ASP A 111 -13.60 -44.71 -24.42
C ASP A 111 -13.61 -45.81 -25.50
N GLY A 112 -14.51 -45.70 -26.48
CA GLY A 112 -14.62 -46.60 -27.64
C GLY A 112 -15.85 -47.50 -27.67
N LEU A 113 -16.76 -47.43 -26.68
CA LEU A 113 -18.01 -48.20 -26.74
C LEU A 113 -18.89 -47.72 -27.91
N ALA A 114 -19.52 -48.66 -28.63
CA ALA A 114 -20.44 -48.37 -29.74
C ALA A 114 -21.62 -47.46 -29.33
N GLY A 115 -22.10 -47.62 -28.10
CA GLY A 115 -23.15 -46.79 -27.49
C GLY A 115 -23.09 -46.83 -25.97
N SER A 116 -23.67 -45.82 -25.31
CA SER A 116 -23.69 -45.76 -23.84
C SER A 116 -24.73 -46.70 -23.23
N ASN A 117 -25.84 -46.95 -23.94
CA ASN A 117 -26.94 -47.76 -23.44
C ASN A 117 -26.74 -49.23 -23.81
N ILE A 118 -26.37 -50.05 -22.82
CA ILE A 118 -26.17 -51.49 -22.94
C ILE A 118 -27.52 -52.20 -22.91
N ASN A 119 -27.78 -53.07 -23.88
CA ASN A 119 -29.03 -53.80 -23.97
C ASN A 119 -29.10 -54.91 -22.92
N ARG A 120 -30.33 -55.24 -22.49
CA ARG A 120 -30.59 -56.32 -21.52
C ARG A 120 -30.04 -57.66 -22.02
N ASN A 121 -29.28 -58.34 -21.17
CA ASN A 121 -28.64 -59.63 -21.45
C ASN A 121 -27.81 -59.69 -22.74
N ALA A 122 -27.38 -58.54 -23.27
CA ALA A 122 -26.58 -58.45 -24.48
C ALA A 122 -25.08 -58.42 -24.14
N SER A 123 -24.61 -59.42 -23.39
CA SER A 123 -23.18 -59.62 -23.14
C SER A 123 -22.79 -61.08 -23.33
N LEU A 124 -21.56 -61.31 -23.80
CA LEU A 124 -21.00 -62.64 -24.01
C LEU A 124 -19.49 -62.61 -23.79
N LEU A 125 -18.96 -63.59 -23.05
CA LEU A 125 -17.54 -63.91 -22.99
C LEU A 125 -17.27 -65.01 -24.01
N ALA A 126 -16.41 -64.74 -24.99
CA ALA A 126 -16.03 -65.70 -26.01
C ALA A 126 -14.89 -66.63 -25.54
N ASP A 127 -14.69 -67.75 -26.25
CA ASP A 127 -13.66 -68.75 -25.97
C ASP A 127 -12.22 -68.24 -26.18
N ASN A 128 -12.04 -67.12 -26.85
CA ASN A 128 -10.75 -66.43 -26.93
C ASN A 128 -10.51 -65.45 -25.75
N GLY A 129 -11.50 -65.25 -24.89
CA GLY A 129 -11.44 -64.32 -23.75
C GLY A 129 -11.89 -62.89 -24.07
N GLU A 130 -12.39 -62.62 -25.28
CA GLU A 130 -12.96 -61.32 -25.63
C GLU A 130 -14.38 -61.16 -25.08
N LEU A 131 -14.73 -59.93 -24.75
CA LEU A 131 -16.07 -59.55 -24.34
C LEU A 131 -16.81 -58.92 -25.51
N TYR A 132 -18.02 -59.42 -25.76
CA TYR A 132 -18.96 -58.86 -26.71
C TYR A 132 -20.06 -58.15 -25.93
N ILE A 133 -20.22 -56.85 -26.17
CA ILE A 133 -21.16 -56.01 -25.45
C ILE A 133 -22.11 -55.35 -26.46
N GLY A 134 -23.38 -55.75 -26.43
CA GLY A 134 -24.44 -55.22 -27.28
C GLY A 134 -25.03 -53.94 -26.71
N THR A 135 -25.06 -52.92 -27.54
CA THR A 135 -25.61 -51.60 -27.21
C THR A 135 -26.75 -51.25 -28.16
N THR A 136 -27.52 -50.22 -27.83
CA THR A 136 -28.54 -49.66 -28.74
C THR A 136 -28.00 -49.15 -30.09
N LYS A 137 -26.66 -49.01 -30.24
CA LYS A 137 -26.00 -48.47 -31.43
C LYS A 137 -25.10 -49.48 -32.15
N GLY A 138 -25.05 -50.72 -31.68
CA GLY A 138 -24.18 -51.77 -32.25
C GLY A 138 -23.49 -52.60 -31.17
N ILE A 139 -22.53 -53.42 -31.57
CA ILE A 139 -21.78 -54.32 -30.68
C ILE A 139 -20.36 -53.78 -30.51
N THR A 140 -19.86 -53.79 -29.29
CA THR A 140 -18.44 -53.52 -28.98
C THR A 140 -17.76 -54.84 -28.64
N VAL A 141 -16.59 -55.09 -29.21
CA VAL A 141 -15.77 -56.28 -28.93
C VAL A 141 -14.40 -55.84 -28.44
N PHE A 142 -13.93 -56.38 -27.32
CA PHE A 142 -12.61 -56.05 -26.80
C PHE A 142 -12.07 -57.15 -25.87
N ALA A 143 -10.74 -57.24 -25.77
CA ALA A 143 -10.07 -58.05 -24.75
C ALA A 143 -9.94 -57.24 -23.45
N PRO A 144 -10.43 -57.72 -22.28
CA PRO A 144 -10.32 -56.99 -21.01
C PRO A 144 -8.90 -56.56 -20.65
N GLN A 145 -7.92 -57.42 -20.94
CA GLN A 145 -6.50 -57.19 -20.63
C GLN A 145 -5.89 -56.02 -21.43
N SER A 146 -6.41 -55.72 -22.63
CA SER A 146 -5.87 -54.63 -23.46
C SER A 146 -6.27 -53.24 -22.97
N ILE A 147 -7.24 -53.13 -22.04
CA ILE A 147 -7.65 -51.85 -21.48
C ILE A 147 -6.58 -51.28 -20.53
N GLU A 148 -5.77 -52.14 -19.91
CA GLU A 148 -4.75 -51.73 -18.93
C GLU A 148 -3.36 -51.56 -19.55
N GLN A 149 -3.08 -52.24 -20.66
CA GLN A 149 -1.79 -52.19 -21.33
C GLN A 149 -1.69 -50.95 -22.23
N GLY A 150 -0.94 -49.92 -21.82
CA GLY A 150 -0.46 -48.87 -22.74
C GLY A 150 -0.68 -47.42 -22.35
N GLN A 151 -1.14 -47.12 -21.14
CA GLN A 151 -1.34 -45.75 -20.68
C GLN A 151 0.00 -45.09 -20.30
N LYS A 152 0.67 -44.47 -21.28
CA LYS A 152 1.89 -43.69 -21.05
C LYS A 152 1.58 -42.43 -20.23
N PRO A 153 2.44 -42.04 -19.28
CA PRO A 153 2.34 -40.75 -18.60
C PRO A 153 2.26 -39.62 -19.63
N PRO A 154 1.28 -38.69 -19.52
CA PRO A 154 1.17 -37.59 -20.46
C PRO A 154 2.36 -36.64 -20.30
N LYS A 155 2.91 -36.18 -21.42
CA LYS A 155 3.84 -35.04 -21.40
C LYS A 155 3.04 -33.75 -21.32
N VAL A 156 3.26 -32.96 -20.28
CA VAL A 156 2.63 -31.64 -20.13
C VAL A 156 3.51 -30.60 -20.83
N VAL A 157 2.87 -29.67 -21.53
CA VAL A 157 3.55 -28.56 -22.23
C VAL A 157 2.77 -27.26 -21.99
N ILE A 158 3.51 -26.16 -21.89
CA ILE A 158 2.95 -24.81 -21.89
C ILE A 158 2.84 -24.37 -23.34
N THR A 159 1.64 -24.03 -23.78
CA THR A 159 1.32 -23.82 -25.20
C THR A 159 1.12 -22.35 -25.56
N ALA A 160 0.84 -21.48 -24.60
CA ALA A 160 0.74 -20.04 -24.85
C ALA A 160 1.10 -19.23 -23.62
N LEU A 161 1.68 -18.05 -23.87
CA LEU A 161 1.75 -16.95 -22.90
C LEU A 161 0.81 -15.86 -23.38
N ARG A 162 -0.05 -15.38 -22.49
CA ARG A 162 -0.96 -14.26 -22.75
C ARG A 162 -0.64 -13.12 -21.80
N ILE A 163 -0.44 -11.92 -22.30
CA ILE A 163 -0.26 -10.71 -21.50
C ILE A 163 -1.42 -9.78 -21.82
N LEU A 164 -2.13 -9.30 -20.79
CA LEU A 164 -3.33 -8.48 -20.95
C LEU A 164 -4.35 -9.10 -21.93
N ASN A 165 -4.60 -10.41 -21.80
CA ASN A 165 -5.44 -11.25 -22.65
C ASN A 165 -5.02 -11.40 -24.13
N ARG A 166 -3.88 -10.82 -24.53
CA ARG A 166 -3.30 -10.97 -25.85
C ARG A 166 -2.26 -12.07 -25.85
N GLU A 167 -2.40 -13.02 -26.77
CA GLU A 167 -1.40 -14.07 -26.97
C GLU A 167 -0.09 -13.49 -27.52
N MET A 168 1.01 -13.83 -26.87
CA MET A 168 2.35 -13.35 -27.20
C MET A 168 3.05 -14.36 -28.09
N THR A 169 3.60 -13.89 -29.20
CA THR A 169 4.36 -14.70 -30.14
C THR A 169 5.78 -14.16 -30.30
N VAL A 170 6.69 -14.99 -30.81
CA VAL A 170 8.08 -14.58 -31.06
C VAL A 170 8.11 -13.48 -32.12
N GLY A 171 8.87 -12.41 -31.86
CA GLY A 171 9.02 -11.29 -32.80
C GLY A 171 7.87 -10.27 -32.80
N MET A 172 6.81 -10.48 -32.03
CA MET A 172 5.77 -9.47 -31.82
C MET A 172 6.31 -8.30 -30.98
N ALA A 173 5.97 -7.06 -31.35
CA ALA A 173 6.34 -5.88 -30.58
C ALA A 173 5.77 -5.95 -29.15
N GLY A 174 6.65 -5.81 -28.14
CA GLY A 174 6.29 -5.94 -26.73
C GLY A 174 6.22 -7.38 -26.23
N SER A 175 6.59 -8.37 -27.04
CA SER A 175 6.69 -9.76 -26.61
C SER A 175 7.97 -10.03 -25.82
N PRO A 176 7.87 -10.64 -24.64
CA PRO A 176 9.06 -11.10 -23.89
C PRO A 176 9.65 -12.40 -24.48
N LEU A 177 8.99 -13.03 -25.45
CA LEU A 177 9.40 -14.32 -26.00
C LEU A 177 10.47 -14.16 -27.08
N THR A 178 11.65 -14.74 -26.83
CA THR A 178 12.73 -14.89 -27.82
C THR A 178 12.68 -16.23 -28.56
N LYS A 179 11.98 -17.22 -28.00
CA LYS A 179 11.75 -18.55 -28.56
C LYS A 179 10.27 -18.92 -28.37
N ALA A 180 9.81 -19.95 -29.08
CA ALA A 180 8.48 -20.48 -28.87
C ALA A 180 8.27 -20.87 -27.40
N ILE A 181 7.07 -20.68 -26.88
CA ILE A 181 6.78 -20.82 -25.45
C ILE A 181 7.08 -22.24 -24.94
N GLU A 182 6.89 -23.25 -25.77
CA GLU A 182 7.16 -24.66 -25.49
C GLU A 182 8.65 -24.95 -25.22
N HIS A 183 9.53 -24.06 -25.71
CA HIS A 183 10.99 -24.14 -25.57
C HIS A 183 11.57 -23.03 -24.70
N THR A 184 10.71 -22.24 -24.04
CA THR A 184 11.11 -21.15 -23.18
C THR A 184 11.15 -21.64 -21.74
N HIS A 185 12.33 -21.63 -21.13
CA HIS A 185 12.53 -22.04 -19.73
C HIS A 185 12.65 -20.85 -18.76
N GLU A 186 12.99 -19.68 -19.29
CA GLU A 186 13.16 -18.44 -18.53
C GLU A 186 12.40 -17.32 -19.25
N LEU A 187 11.66 -16.53 -18.48
CA LEU A 187 10.81 -15.46 -18.97
C LEU A 187 10.99 -14.23 -18.09
N THR A 188 11.40 -13.11 -18.69
CA THR A 188 11.46 -11.83 -17.98
C THR A 188 10.24 -10.99 -18.34
N LEU A 189 9.47 -10.60 -17.33
CA LEU A 189 8.30 -9.74 -17.45
C LEU A 189 8.57 -8.35 -16.87
N SER A 190 7.92 -7.34 -17.42
CA SER A 190 7.97 -5.98 -16.91
C SER A 190 6.99 -5.81 -15.75
N TYR A 191 7.28 -4.92 -14.80
CA TYR A 191 6.27 -4.46 -13.82
C TYR A 191 4.99 -3.91 -14.47
N LYS A 192 5.03 -3.55 -15.76
CA LYS A 192 3.85 -3.10 -16.54
C LYS A 192 2.94 -4.25 -16.96
N ASP A 193 3.46 -5.48 -17.01
CA ASP A 193 2.73 -6.68 -17.41
C ASP A 193 1.89 -7.20 -16.23
N ALA A 194 0.99 -6.34 -15.74
CA ALA A 194 0.23 -6.52 -14.50
C ALA A 194 -0.72 -7.72 -14.52
N MET A 195 -0.98 -8.31 -15.69
CA MET A 195 -1.76 -9.53 -15.84
C MET A 195 -1.16 -10.38 -16.95
N PHE A 196 -0.86 -11.63 -16.61
CA PHE A 196 -0.48 -12.65 -17.59
C PHE A 196 -1.16 -13.97 -17.29
N ALA A 197 -1.27 -14.81 -18.32
CA ALA A 197 -1.81 -16.14 -18.22
C ALA A 197 -0.98 -17.13 -19.04
N PHE A 198 -0.91 -18.37 -18.57
CA PHE A 198 -0.36 -19.49 -19.31
C PHE A 198 -1.47 -20.43 -19.73
N ASP A 199 -1.49 -20.78 -21.01
CA ASP A 199 -2.26 -21.93 -21.49
C ASP A 199 -1.34 -23.15 -21.53
N PHE A 200 -1.89 -24.32 -21.19
CA PHE A 200 -1.14 -25.58 -21.11
C PHE A 200 -1.97 -26.75 -21.62
N ALA A 201 -1.28 -27.83 -22.00
CA ALA A 201 -1.93 -29.05 -22.46
C ALA A 201 -1.13 -30.29 -22.06
N ALA A 202 -1.86 -31.37 -21.77
CA ALA A 202 -1.29 -32.70 -21.67
C ALA A 202 -1.39 -33.39 -23.04
N LEU A 203 -0.24 -33.81 -23.58
CA LEU A 203 -0.13 -34.50 -24.87
C LEU A 203 -0.57 -35.97 -24.72
N SER A 204 -1.88 -36.16 -24.56
CA SER A 204 -2.58 -37.45 -24.61
C SER A 204 -3.77 -37.32 -25.56
N PHE A 205 -3.56 -37.75 -26.82
CA PHE A 205 -4.49 -37.49 -27.93
C PHE A 205 -5.72 -38.41 -27.92
N SER A 206 -5.68 -39.54 -27.20
CA SER A 206 -6.78 -40.51 -27.17
C SER A 206 -7.99 -40.03 -26.37
N SER A 207 -7.84 -39.09 -25.42
CA SER A 207 -8.94 -38.56 -24.60
C SER A 207 -8.61 -37.20 -23.94
N SER A 208 -8.17 -36.23 -24.73
CA SER A 208 -7.70 -34.91 -24.23
C SER A 208 -8.70 -34.13 -23.36
N ARG A 209 -10.01 -34.34 -23.54
CA ARG A 209 -11.09 -33.66 -22.79
C ARG A 209 -11.31 -34.18 -21.37
N GLN A 210 -10.69 -35.31 -21.00
CA GLN A 210 -10.82 -35.90 -19.66
C GLN A 210 -9.55 -35.73 -18.82
N ASN A 211 -8.53 -35.04 -19.34
CA ASN A 211 -7.32 -34.76 -18.57
C ASN A 211 -7.63 -33.77 -17.44
N ARG A 212 -7.10 -34.03 -16.25
CA ARG A 212 -7.20 -33.14 -15.09
C ARG A 212 -5.88 -32.45 -14.83
N TYR A 213 -5.91 -31.16 -14.52
CA TYR A 213 -4.71 -30.33 -14.37
C TYR A 213 -4.60 -29.72 -12.98
N TRP A 214 -3.34 -29.59 -12.54
CA TRP A 214 -2.97 -28.79 -11.38
C TRP A 214 -1.85 -27.84 -11.76
N TYR A 215 -1.90 -26.61 -11.29
CA TYR A 215 -0.80 -25.67 -11.43
C TYR A 215 -0.43 -25.01 -10.12
N LYS A 216 0.78 -24.45 -10.08
CA LYS A 216 1.30 -23.69 -8.95
C LYS A 216 2.35 -22.70 -9.43
N LEU A 217 2.33 -21.49 -8.88
CA LEU A 217 3.39 -20.51 -9.01
C LEU A 217 4.19 -20.44 -7.71
N ASP A 218 5.35 -21.08 -7.68
CA ASP A 218 6.25 -21.01 -6.53
C ASP A 218 6.69 -19.56 -6.30
N GLY A 219 6.64 -19.13 -5.03
CA GLY A 219 6.84 -17.74 -4.63
C GLY A 219 5.54 -16.93 -4.48
N PHE A 220 4.39 -17.50 -4.88
CA PHE A 220 3.07 -16.88 -4.71
C PHE A 220 2.02 -17.86 -4.15
N ASP A 221 1.81 -19.00 -4.82
CA ASP A 221 0.84 -20.02 -4.40
C ASP A 221 1.39 -20.87 -3.24
N GLN A 222 0.57 -21.07 -2.19
CA GLN A 222 0.93 -21.94 -1.07
C GLN A 222 0.74 -23.43 -1.39
N THR A 223 -0.35 -23.77 -2.09
CA THR A 223 -0.75 -25.14 -2.44
C THR A 223 -0.97 -25.28 -3.95
N TRP A 224 -1.10 -26.52 -4.42
CA TRP A 224 -1.48 -26.77 -5.83
C TRP A 224 -2.94 -26.39 -6.07
N ASN A 225 -3.18 -25.64 -7.14
CA ASN A 225 -4.53 -25.28 -7.59
C ASN A 225 -5.08 -26.39 -8.50
N ASP A 226 -6.18 -27.02 -8.11
CA ASP A 226 -6.89 -28.03 -8.92
C ASP A 226 -7.92 -27.34 -9.81
N VAL A 227 -7.75 -27.45 -11.12
CA VAL A 227 -8.61 -26.74 -12.08
C VAL A 227 -9.46 -27.67 -12.94
N GLY A 228 -9.58 -28.95 -12.54
CA GLY A 228 -10.35 -29.90 -13.32
C GLY A 228 -9.80 -30.02 -14.73
N THR A 229 -10.65 -29.79 -15.72
CA THR A 229 -10.30 -29.83 -17.15
C THR A 229 -9.86 -28.48 -17.74
N ALA A 230 -9.85 -27.42 -16.94
CA ALA A 230 -9.43 -26.10 -17.40
C ALA A 230 -7.93 -26.08 -17.70
N ARG A 231 -7.56 -25.30 -18.72
CA ARG A 231 -6.23 -25.34 -19.35
C ARG A 231 -5.47 -24.02 -19.30
N THR A 232 -5.92 -23.10 -18.44
CA THR A 232 -5.39 -21.74 -18.35
C THR A 232 -5.17 -21.39 -16.87
N ALA A 233 -4.03 -20.81 -16.57
CA ALA A 233 -3.71 -20.22 -15.27
C ALA A 233 -3.47 -18.72 -15.44
N THR A 234 -4.13 -17.89 -14.65
CA THR A 234 -4.05 -16.42 -14.74
C THR A 234 -3.52 -15.83 -13.45
N TYR A 235 -2.54 -14.94 -13.54
CA TYR A 235 -1.98 -14.21 -12.41
C TYR A 235 -2.07 -12.70 -12.65
N THR A 236 -2.31 -11.96 -11.58
CA THR A 236 -2.46 -10.49 -11.59
C THR A 236 -1.65 -9.85 -10.47
N ASN A 237 -1.10 -8.66 -10.73
CA ASN A 237 -0.42 -7.79 -9.77
C ASN A 237 0.63 -8.49 -8.89
N LEU A 238 1.43 -9.37 -9.49
CA LEU A 238 2.56 -9.97 -8.79
C LEU A 238 3.62 -8.92 -8.49
N ASN A 239 4.24 -9.03 -7.31
CA ASN A 239 5.35 -8.17 -6.93
C ASN A 239 6.58 -8.47 -7.80
N PRO A 240 7.51 -7.51 -7.95
CA PRO A 240 8.81 -7.79 -8.55
C PRO A 240 9.56 -8.87 -7.77
N GLY A 241 10.16 -9.82 -8.48
CA GLY A 241 10.82 -10.98 -7.90
C GLY A 241 10.89 -12.15 -8.87
N ASP A 242 11.42 -13.27 -8.37
CA ASP A 242 11.61 -14.51 -9.12
C ASP A 242 10.57 -15.55 -8.70
N TYR A 243 9.94 -16.16 -9.70
CA TYR A 243 8.86 -17.12 -9.55
C TYR A 243 9.12 -18.33 -10.44
N THR A 244 8.51 -19.48 -10.11
CA THR A 244 8.52 -20.65 -10.99
C THR A 244 7.12 -21.16 -11.17
N PHE A 245 6.59 -21.05 -12.38
CA PHE A 245 5.30 -21.63 -12.72
C PHE A 245 5.49 -23.12 -13.03
N ARG A 246 4.66 -23.96 -12.43
CA ARG A 246 4.64 -25.42 -12.63
C ARG A 246 3.23 -25.87 -12.96
N VAL A 247 3.13 -26.82 -13.87
CA VAL A 247 1.87 -27.47 -14.21
C VAL A 247 2.07 -28.97 -14.41
N ARG A 248 1.13 -29.74 -13.88
CA ARG A 248 1.10 -31.20 -13.96
C ARG A 248 -0.30 -31.66 -14.36
N ALA A 249 -0.38 -32.86 -14.91
CA ALA A 249 -1.64 -33.40 -15.40
C ALA A 249 -1.79 -34.89 -15.08
N ILE A 250 -3.03 -35.33 -15.04
CA ILE A 250 -3.41 -36.73 -15.00
C ILE A 250 -4.21 -37.05 -16.26
N ASN A 251 -3.89 -38.17 -16.91
CA ASN A 251 -4.62 -38.64 -18.08
C ASN A 251 -5.93 -39.35 -17.68
N ASN A 252 -6.72 -39.79 -18.67
CA ASN A 252 -8.00 -40.46 -18.44
C ASN A 252 -7.92 -41.78 -17.65
N ALA A 253 -6.75 -42.44 -17.55
CA ALA A 253 -6.60 -43.63 -16.70
C ALA A 253 -6.04 -43.36 -15.31
N GLY A 254 -5.95 -42.09 -14.89
CA GLY A 254 -5.43 -41.77 -13.56
C GLY A 254 -3.90 -41.78 -13.49
N VAL A 255 -3.19 -41.86 -14.62
CA VAL A 255 -1.72 -41.83 -14.64
C VAL A 255 -1.25 -40.39 -14.63
N HIS A 256 -0.43 -40.05 -13.63
CA HIS A 256 0.20 -38.74 -13.50
C HIS A 256 1.28 -38.51 -14.55
N SER A 257 1.47 -37.25 -14.96
CA SER A 257 2.62 -36.83 -15.75
C SER A 257 3.92 -37.18 -15.04
N ALA A 258 4.89 -37.75 -15.77
CA ALA A 258 6.17 -38.16 -15.21
C ALA A 258 7.04 -36.97 -14.77
N GLN A 259 6.86 -35.82 -15.42
CA GLN A 259 7.54 -34.56 -15.12
C GLN A 259 6.55 -33.41 -15.25
N ASP A 260 6.67 -32.43 -14.35
CA ASP A 260 5.92 -31.19 -14.40
C ASP A 260 6.52 -30.28 -15.48
N ALA A 261 5.66 -29.61 -16.26
CA ALA A 261 6.14 -28.54 -17.13
C ALA A 261 6.39 -27.30 -16.27
N GLN A 262 7.55 -26.67 -16.43
CA GLN A 262 7.96 -25.54 -15.62
C GLN A 262 8.59 -24.42 -16.45
N ILE A 263 8.37 -23.18 -16.02
CA ILE A 263 9.00 -21.98 -16.57
C ILE A 263 9.36 -21.04 -15.42
N HIS A 264 10.60 -20.56 -15.43
CA HIS A 264 11.09 -19.56 -14.49
C HIS A 264 10.69 -18.16 -14.96
N ILE A 265 10.20 -17.33 -14.05
CA ILE A 265 9.63 -16.02 -14.36
C ILE A 265 10.27 -14.98 -13.45
N THR A 266 10.92 -13.99 -14.05
CA THR A 266 11.50 -12.85 -13.33
C THR A 266 10.68 -11.60 -13.65
N ILE A 267 10.07 -10.99 -12.62
CA ILE A 267 9.32 -9.73 -12.75
C ILE A 267 10.23 -8.58 -12.33
N THR A 268 10.56 -7.72 -13.28
CA THR A 268 11.46 -6.57 -13.04
C THR A 268 10.80 -5.50 -12.17
N PRO A 269 11.54 -4.82 -11.27
CA PRO A 269 10.98 -3.75 -10.45
C PRO A 269 10.74 -2.47 -11.26
N PRO A 270 9.74 -1.65 -10.85
CA PRO A 270 9.54 -0.36 -11.47
C PRO A 270 10.72 0.59 -11.20
N PRO A 271 11.00 1.57 -12.09
CA PRO A 271 12.15 2.47 -11.96
C PRO A 271 12.24 3.19 -10.61
N TRP A 272 11.11 3.55 -10.00
CA TRP A 272 11.04 4.25 -8.70
C TRP A 272 11.29 3.35 -7.48
N ARG A 273 11.35 2.03 -7.65
CA ARG A 273 11.74 1.07 -6.59
C ARG A 273 13.14 0.49 -6.79
N THR A 274 13.95 1.11 -7.65
CA THR A 274 15.34 0.73 -7.85
C THR A 274 16.25 1.33 -6.77
N ILE A 275 17.42 0.72 -6.56
CA ILE A 275 18.45 1.24 -5.64
C ILE A 275 18.82 2.68 -6.01
N TRP A 276 18.92 2.99 -7.31
CA TRP A 276 19.20 4.34 -7.81
C TRP A 276 18.11 5.36 -7.46
N ALA A 277 16.84 4.95 -7.51
CA ALA A 277 15.74 5.81 -7.07
C ALA A 277 15.84 6.09 -5.56
N TYR A 278 16.12 5.08 -4.73
CA TYR A 278 16.31 5.26 -3.30
C TYR A 278 17.52 6.15 -2.97
N LEU A 279 18.64 6.01 -3.69
CA LEU A 279 19.79 6.93 -3.57
C LEU A 279 19.40 8.37 -3.96
N GLY A 280 18.61 8.54 -5.03
CA GLY A 280 18.08 9.83 -5.43
C GLY A 280 17.16 10.46 -4.37
N TYR A 281 16.28 9.67 -3.77
CA TYR A 281 15.41 10.13 -2.67
C TYR A 281 16.22 10.54 -1.44
N ALA A 282 17.25 9.77 -1.08
CA ALA A 282 18.14 10.11 0.03
C ALA A 282 18.89 11.43 -0.24
N LEU A 283 19.37 11.64 -1.47
CA LEU A 283 20.05 12.87 -1.86
C LEU A 283 19.11 14.08 -1.84
N LEU A 284 17.88 13.95 -2.33
CA LEU A 284 16.86 15.00 -2.26
C LEU A 284 16.50 15.34 -0.81
N ALA A 285 16.36 14.33 0.06
CA ALA A 285 16.13 14.55 1.48
C ALA A 285 17.30 15.28 2.15
N ALA A 286 18.54 14.89 1.85
CA ALA A 286 19.74 15.56 2.34
C ALA A 286 19.85 17.01 1.85
N ALA A 287 19.54 17.25 0.57
CA ALA A 287 19.49 18.59 0.00
C ALA A 287 18.41 19.44 0.66
N GLY A 288 17.22 18.88 0.90
CA GLY A 288 16.14 19.55 1.63
C GLY A 288 16.54 19.92 3.06
N LEU A 289 17.19 19.00 3.79
CA LEU A 289 17.72 19.27 5.13
C LEU A 289 18.81 20.35 5.12
N TYR A 290 19.71 20.31 4.13
CA TYR A 290 20.75 21.31 3.93
C TYR A 290 20.16 22.69 3.65
N LEU A 291 19.20 22.79 2.73
CA LEU A 291 18.50 24.03 2.41
C LEU A 291 17.75 24.59 3.62
N ARG A 292 17.07 23.72 4.39
CA ARG A 292 16.39 24.10 5.63
C ARG A 292 17.36 24.68 6.66
N LYS A 293 18.51 24.04 6.85
CA LYS A 293 19.58 24.54 7.74
C LYS A 293 20.12 25.88 7.25
N ARG A 294 20.46 25.98 5.96
CA ARG A 294 20.98 27.20 5.34
C ARG A 294 20.00 28.37 5.45
N TYR A 295 18.71 28.11 5.29
CA TYR A 295 17.65 29.11 5.45
C TYR A 295 17.58 29.62 6.91
N ALA A 296 17.66 28.71 7.89
CA ALA A 296 17.69 29.09 9.30
C ALA A 296 18.93 29.94 9.65
N ASP A 297 20.11 29.57 9.15
CA ASP A 297 21.35 30.32 9.36
C ASP A 297 21.29 31.72 8.75
N LEU A 298 20.77 31.84 7.53
CA LEU A 298 20.56 33.13 6.86
C LEU A 298 19.58 34.02 7.63
N ARG A 299 18.49 33.44 8.15
CA ARG A 299 17.52 34.18 8.97
C ARG A 299 18.16 34.72 10.25
N LYS A 300 19.01 33.93 10.91
CA LYS A 300 19.75 34.37 12.11
C LYS A 300 20.69 35.54 11.79
N LYS A 301 21.48 35.43 10.72
CA LYS A 301 22.37 36.51 10.26
C LYS A 301 21.59 37.76 9.88
N SER A 302 20.46 37.61 9.18
CA SER A 302 19.62 38.75 8.80
C SER A 302 19.02 39.48 10.01
N ALA A 303 18.62 38.76 11.05
CA ALA A 303 18.13 39.36 12.29
C ALA A 303 19.25 40.13 13.02
N GLU A 304 20.46 39.59 13.04
CA GLU A 304 21.64 40.23 13.64
C GLU A 304 22.02 41.53 12.92
N TYR A 305 22.04 41.52 11.58
CA TYR A 305 22.25 42.75 10.78
C TYR A 305 21.15 43.78 11.02
N HIS A 306 19.89 43.34 11.20
CA HIS A 306 18.79 44.26 11.45
C HIS A 306 18.97 45.02 12.77
N VAL A 307 19.33 44.32 13.85
CA VAL A 307 19.63 44.96 15.15
C VAL A 307 20.80 45.93 15.01
N LEU A 308 21.92 45.52 14.40
CA LEU A 308 23.09 46.39 14.23
C LEU A 308 22.81 47.63 13.38
N SER A 309 21.89 47.52 12.41
CA SER A 309 21.49 48.65 11.56
C SER A 309 20.50 49.62 12.20
N THR A 310 19.81 49.23 13.29
CA THR A 310 18.71 50.00 13.89
C THR A 310 19.00 50.50 15.30
N THR A 311 20.04 49.99 15.97
CA THR A 311 20.43 50.44 17.32
C THR A 311 21.77 51.18 17.31
N ASP A 312 21.99 52.03 18.31
CA ASP A 312 23.26 52.67 18.58
C ASP A 312 24.17 51.73 19.39
N ALA A 313 25.38 51.48 18.90
CA ALA A 313 26.30 50.51 19.48
C ALA A 313 26.79 50.88 20.90
N LEU A 314 26.76 52.16 21.27
CA LEU A 314 27.26 52.63 22.56
C LEU A 314 26.19 52.56 23.66
N THR A 315 24.98 53.01 23.34
CA THR A 315 23.89 53.24 24.31
C THR A 315 22.78 52.19 24.24
N GLY A 316 22.73 51.39 23.16
CA GLY A 316 21.73 50.35 22.95
C GLY A 316 20.31 50.87 22.72
N VAL A 317 20.13 52.18 22.53
CA VAL A 317 18.85 52.79 22.09
C VAL A 317 18.76 52.76 20.57
N LEU A 318 17.66 53.21 19.97
CA LEU A 318 17.55 53.29 18.52
C LEU A 318 18.58 54.26 17.94
N ASN A 319 19.13 53.96 16.76
CA ASN A 319 19.85 54.97 15.98
C ASN A 319 18.85 55.74 15.09
N ARG A 320 19.34 56.72 14.33
CA ARG A 320 18.50 57.53 13.42
C ARG A 320 17.65 56.67 12.47
N THR A 321 18.23 55.64 11.88
CA THR A 321 17.55 54.74 10.95
C THR A 321 16.52 53.87 11.66
N GLY A 322 16.84 53.35 12.84
CA GLY A 322 15.91 52.56 13.66
C GLY A 322 14.72 53.37 14.15
N LEU A 323 14.92 54.64 14.54
CA LEU A 323 13.82 55.53 14.92
C LEU A 323 12.89 55.80 13.73
N GLN A 324 13.46 56.10 12.56
CA GLN A 324 12.67 56.34 11.35
C GLN A 324 11.84 55.10 10.97
N GLN A 325 12.43 53.91 11.01
CA GLN A 325 11.71 52.65 10.74
C GLN A 325 10.62 52.37 11.77
N ALA A 326 10.88 52.60 13.06
CA ALA A 326 9.88 52.43 14.12
C ALA A 326 8.67 53.36 13.92
N LEU A 327 8.92 54.60 13.48
CA LEU A 327 7.86 55.57 13.21
C LEU A 327 7.09 55.27 11.91
N GLU A 328 7.75 54.73 10.88
CA GLU A 328 7.12 54.32 9.60
C GLU A 328 6.26 53.06 9.73
N GLN A 329 6.65 52.10 10.57
CA GLN A 329 5.89 50.86 10.83
C GLN A 329 4.61 51.10 11.65
N HIS A 330 4.45 52.29 12.24
CA HIS A 330 3.24 52.63 12.97
C HIS A 330 2.18 53.28 12.08
N PRO A 331 0.92 52.78 12.14
CA PRO A 331 -0.17 53.36 11.37
C PRO A 331 -0.37 54.82 11.80
N LYS A 332 -0.47 55.71 10.81
CA LYS A 332 -0.89 57.12 10.96
C LYS A 332 -1.99 57.18 12.02
N ALA A 333 -1.66 57.72 13.18
CA ALA A 333 -2.56 57.73 14.31
C ALA A 333 -3.88 58.42 13.90
N ASN A 334 -4.99 57.81 14.33
CA ASN A 334 -6.33 58.27 14.03
C ASN A 334 -6.46 59.76 14.42
N LYS A 335 -7.06 60.52 13.51
CA LYS A 335 -6.91 61.97 13.30
C LYS A 335 -7.37 62.90 14.44
N GLU A 336 -7.73 62.43 15.63
CA GLU A 336 -8.32 63.31 16.67
C GLU A 336 -7.85 63.08 18.12
N THR A 337 -7.03 62.07 18.44
CA THR A 337 -6.64 61.81 19.86
C THR A 337 -5.18 61.45 20.12
N CYS A 338 -4.35 61.23 19.11
CA CYS A 338 -2.93 60.88 19.32
C CYS A 338 -2.04 62.09 19.05
N GLN A 339 -1.73 62.85 20.09
CA GLN A 339 -0.65 63.84 20.05
C GLN A 339 0.68 63.11 20.23
N ILE A 340 1.55 63.21 19.22
CA ILE A 340 2.94 62.78 19.29
C ILE A 340 3.76 63.99 19.74
N CYS A 341 4.62 63.78 20.73
CA CYS A 341 5.54 64.80 21.19
C CYS A 341 6.97 64.38 20.87
N VAL A 342 7.73 65.26 20.24
CA VAL A 342 9.16 65.06 19.98
C VAL A 342 9.94 65.93 20.94
N MET A 343 10.80 65.30 21.73
CA MET A 343 11.76 65.95 22.60
C MET A 343 13.17 65.76 22.05
N VAL A 344 13.86 66.85 21.76
CA VAL A 344 15.29 66.85 21.42
C VAL A 344 16.06 67.17 22.70
N LEU A 345 16.88 66.23 23.15
CA LEU A 345 17.67 66.34 24.35
C LEU A 345 19.15 66.53 23.97
N ASP A 346 19.73 67.64 24.42
CA ASP A 346 21.13 67.98 24.19
C ASP A 346 21.86 68.05 25.52
N ILE A 347 22.92 67.25 25.67
CA ILE A 347 23.72 67.23 26.90
C ILE A 347 24.59 68.49 26.95
N ASP A 348 24.39 69.31 27.98
CA ASP A 348 25.06 70.60 28.08
C ASP A 348 26.58 70.45 28.28
N PHE A 349 27.35 71.23 27.50
CA PHE A 349 28.82 71.27 27.58
C PHE A 349 29.52 69.92 27.31
N PHE A 350 28.87 68.96 26.65
CA PHE A 350 29.42 67.62 26.47
C PHE A 350 30.78 67.60 25.75
N LYS A 351 30.99 68.45 24.73
CA LYS A 351 32.32 68.66 24.15
C LYS A 351 33.39 69.03 25.18
N ARG A 352 33.10 69.96 26.09
CA ARG A 352 34.03 70.37 27.16
C ARG A 352 34.27 69.22 28.15
N ILE A 353 33.25 68.39 28.41
CA ILE A 353 33.39 67.21 29.26
C ILE A 353 34.39 66.23 28.61
N ASN A 354 34.25 65.95 27.31
CA ASN A 354 35.20 65.11 26.58
C ASN A 354 36.61 65.70 26.55
N ASP A 355 36.73 67.01 26.30
CA ASP A 355 38.02 67.70 26.25
C ASP A 355 38.73 67.71 27.62
N THR A 356 37.97 67.69 28.73
CA THR A 356 38.51 67.78 30.10
C THR A 356 38.76 66.40 30.73
N TRP A 357 37.86 65.44 30.49
CA TRP A 357 37.82 64.15 31.20
C TRP A 357 38.02 62.94 30.29
N GLY A 358 38.19 63.15 28.98
CA GLY A 358 38.39 62.11 27.98
C GLY A 358 37.09 61.49 27.48
N HIS A 359 37.17 60.89 26.29
CA HIS A 359 36.03 60.27 25.62
C HIS A 359 35.43 59.08 26.40
N ASP A 360 36.22 58.35 27.18
CA ASP A 360 35.71 57.24 28.00
C ASP A 360 34.72 57.70 29.09
N VAL A 361 34.95 58.88 29.66
CA VAL A 361 34.03 59.51 30.62
C VAL A 361 32.78 59.98 29.89
N GLY A 362 32.93 60.59 28.72
CA GLY A 362 31.80 60.94 27.84
C GLY A 362 30.91 59.76 27.47
N ASP A 363 31.52 58.63 27.11
CA ASP A 363 30.81 57.40 26.74
C ASP A 363 30.04 56.80 27.92
N ARG A 364 30.59 56.87 29.14
CA ARG A 364 29.86 56.48 30.36
C ARG A 364 28.68 57.42 30.63
N ILE A 365 28.86 58.73 30.41
CA ILE A 365 27.78 59.71 30.55
C ILE A 365 26.67 59.44 29.53
N LEU A 366 27.00 59.12 28.27
CA LEU A 366 26.00 58.81 27.23
C LEU A 366 25.18 57.55 27.57
N ARG A 367 25.83 56.50 28.11
CA ARG A 367 25.12 55.28 28.57
C ARG A 367 24.20 55.58 29.75
N ALA A 368 24.74 56.22 30.80
CA ALA A 368 23.97 56.59 31.97
C ALA A 368 22.82 57.54 31.62
N PHE A 369 23.03 58.47 30.69
CA PHE A 369 22.00 59.37 30.18
C PHE A 369 20.87 58.60 29.49
N ALA A 370 21.18 57.66 28.60
CA ALA A 370 20.18 56.81 27.96
C ALA A 370 19.35 56.01 28.98
N ASP A 371 19.98 55.50 30.03
CA ASP A 371 19.31 54.75 31.10
C ASP A 371 18.42 55.66 31.96
N ILE A 372 18.89 56.87 32.31
CA ILE A 372 18.08 57.87 33.03
C ILE A 372 16.84 58.21 32.21
N VAL A 373 16.98 58.47 30.92
CA VAL A 373 15.84 58.79 30.05
C VAL A 373 14.86 57.63 30.01
N ARG A 374 15.32 56.38 29.86
CA ARG A 374 14.47 55.17 29.91
C ARG A 374 13.66 55.02 31.19
N THR A 375 14.22 55.38 32.35
CA THR A 375 13.47 55.31 33.63
C THR A 375 12.37 56.38 33.76
N CYS A 376 12.47 57.44 32.96
CA CYS A 376 11.55 58.58 33.04
C CYS A 376 10.39 58.51 32.03
N VAL A 377 10.44 57.59 31.07
CA VAL A 377 9.52 57.49 29.92
C VAL A 377 8.77 56.16 29.91
N HIS A 378 7.65 56.08 29.19
CA HIS A 378 6.89 54.83 29.11
C HIS A 378 7.59 53.82 28.20
N THR A 379 7.31 52.53 28.38
CA THR A 379 7.83 51.44 27.53
C THR A 379 7.41 51.57 26.07
N ASP A 380 6.37 52.34 25.82
CA ASP A 380 5.86 52.67 24.51
C ASP A 380 6.55 53.89 23.88
N ASP A 381 7.38 54.66 24.59
CA ASP A 381 8.05 55.81 24.00
C ASP A 381 9.32 55.41 23.24
N TYR A 382 9.62 56.12 22.14
CA TYR A 382 10.82 55.83 21.35
C TYR A 382 11.97 56.72 21.79
N LEU A 383 13.06 56.11 22.25
CA LEU A 383 14.32 56.80 22.50
C LEU A 383 15.35 56.43 21.44
N ALA A 384 15.95 57.46 20.83
CA ALA A 384 17.02 57.30 19.88
C ALA A 384 18.18 58.24 20.16
N ARG A 385 19.39 57.81 19.82
CA ARG A 385 20.56 58.68 19.76
C ARG A 385 20.66 59.22 18.33
N TRP A 386 20.52 60.53 18.20
CA TRP A 386 20.39 61.21 16.91
C TRP A 386 21.71 61.82 16.42
N GLY A 387 22.55 62.24 17.37
CA GLY A 387 23.87 62.81 17.12
C GLY A 387 24.91 62.34 18.15
N GLY A 388 26.03 63.06 18.23
CA GLY A 388 27.11 62.73 19.16
C GLY A 388 26.70 62.82 20.63
N GLU A 389 26.01 63.91 20.98
CA GLU A 389 25.54 64.25 22.34
C GLU A 389 24.02 64.51 22.40
N GLU A 390 23.33 64.20 21.31
CA GLU A 390 21.92 64.50 21.08
C GLU A 390 21.07 63.22 21.07
N PHE A 391 19.99 63.25 21.83
CA PHE A 391 18.98 62.20 21.88
C PHE A 391 17.64 62.76 21.43
N VAL A 392 16.83 61.89 20.84
CA VAL A 392 15.46 62.17 20.43
C VAL A 392 14.55 61.21 21.14
N LEU A 393 13.64 61.77 21.92
CA LEU A 393 12.57 61.04 22.58
C LEU A 393 11.26 61.37 21.88
N VAL A 394 10.53 60.34 21.45
CA VAL A 394 9.20 60.48 20.87
C VAL A 394 8.20 59.89 21.85
N CYS A 395 7.50 60.78 22.55
CA CYS A 395 6.44 60.41 23.48
C CYS A 395 5.10 60.30 22.77
N ARG A 396 4.34 59.25 23.08
CA ARG A 396 3.03 58.99 22.46
C ARG A 396 1.88 59.28 23.43
N ASN A 397 0.76 59.81 22.92
CA ASN A 397 -0.45 60.12 23.70
C ASN A 397 -0.19 61.09 24.88
N VAL A 398 0.65 62.10 24.66
CA VAL A 398 0.98 63.10 25.68
C VAL A 398 0.44 64.47 25.26
N SER A 399 -0.27 65.14 26.17
CA SER A 399 -0.72 66.53 25.97
C SER A 399 0.44 67.52 26.14
N ASP A 400 0.30 68.75 25.64
CA ASP A 400 1.36 69.78 25.74
C ASP A 400 1.83 70.03 27.18
N VAL A 401 0.90 70.04 28.14
CA VAL A 401 1.20 70.18 29.58
C VAL A 401 1.91 68.94 30.13
N GLY A 402 1.49 67.75 29.69
CA GLY A 402 2.14 66.48 30.05
C GLY A 402 3.56 66.39 29.50
N ALA A 403 3.79 66.89 28.28
CA ALA A 403 5.09 66.89 27.62
C ALA A 403 6.07 67.78 28.38
N GLY A 404 5.65 68.99 28.77
CA GLY A 404 6.45 69.88 29.63
C GLY A 404 6.79 69.24 30.98
N THR A 405 5.86 68.50 31.57
CA THR A 405 6.07 67.80 32.85
C THR A 405 7.11 66.68 32.72
N ILE A 406 7.03 65.88 31.65
CA ILE A 406 8.01 64.82 31.35
C ILE A 406 9.39 65.43 31.08
N GLY A 407 9.45 66.52 30.32
CA GLY A 407 10.70 67.26 30.09
C GLY A 407 11.33 67.76 31.38
N GLU A 408 10.54 68.28 32.33
CA GLU A 408 11.08 68.81 33.59
C GLU A 408 11.53 67.70 34.52
N LYS A 409 10.78 66.60 34.57
CA LYS A 409 11.18 65.39 35.27
C LYS A 409 12.52 64.87 34.72
N LEU A 410 12.69 64.79 33.40
CA LEU A 410 13.93 64.38 32.75
C LEU A 410 15.09 65.34 33.08
N ARG A 411 14.86 66.64 32.96
CA ARG A 411 15.87 67.67 33.27
C ARG A 411 16.35 67.57 34.72
N GLN A 412 15.42 67.43 35.65
CA GLN A 412 15.73 67.27 37.08
C GLN A 412 16.44 65.94 37.36
N ALA A 413 15.99 64.83 36.76
CA ALA A 413 16.62 63.52 36.93
C ALA A 413 18.09 63.53 36.48
N VAL A 414 18.39 64.17 35.34
CA VAL A 414 19.77 64.31 34.85
C VAL A 414 20.59 65.24 35.76
N ALA A 415 20.03 66.39 36.18
CA ALA A 415 20.73 67.35 37.02
C ALA A 415 21.02 66.81 38.45
N GLN A 416 20.16 65.94 38.98
CA GLN A 416 20.33 65.29 40.28
C GLN A 416 21.22 64.05 40.22
N HIS A 417 21.40 63.45 39.04
CA HIS A 417 22.27 62.30 38.86
C HIS A 417 23.75 62.69 39.02
N ARG A 418 24.47 61.92 39.83
CA ARG A 418 25.91 62.09 40.02
C ARG A 418 26.63 61.11 39.10
N PHE A 419 27.19 61.62 38.02
CA PHE A 419 27.96 60.82 37.08
C PHE A 419 29.33 60.50 37.68
N GLU A 420 29.61 59.23 37.92
CA GLU A 420 30.87 58.79 38.53
C GLU A 420 32.07 59.05 37.61
N THR A 421 33.09 59.71 38.15
CA THR A 421 34.41 59.85 37.50
C THR A 421 35.50 59.39 38.47
N GLN A 422 36.71 59.12 37.96
CA GLN A 422 37.84 58.65 38.77
C GLN A 422 38.33 59.67 39.80
N ALA A 423 37.95 60.95 39.70
CA ALA A 423 38.41 62.00 40.60
C ALA A 423 37.29 62.57 41.50
N GLN A 424 36.16 63.01 40.91
CA GLN A 424 35.01 63.58 41.63
C GLN A 424 33.70 63.40 40.85
N PRO A 425 32.53 63.28 41.51
CA PRO A 425 31.25 63.15 40.79
C PRO A 425 30.95 64.39 39.94
N LEU A 426 30.68 64.19 38.66
CA LEU A 426 30.39 65.27 37.71
C LEU A 426 28.90 65.59 37.72
N SER A 427 28.57 66.88 37.76
CA SER A 427 27.20 67.36 37.56
C SER A 427 27.02 67.67 36.08
N VAL A 428 26.11 66.96 35.43
CA VAL A 428 25.75 67.18 34.02
C VAL A 428 24.33 67.72 33.97
N THR A 429 24.08 68.66 33.06
CA THR A 429 22.72 69.18 32.81
C THR A 429 22.32 68.88 31.38
N VAL A 430 21.03 68.97 31.12
CA VAL A 430 20.46 68.74 29.79
C VAL A 430 19.57 69.92 29.42
N SER A 431 19.65 70.31 28.16
CA SER A 431 18.69 71.21 27.55
C SER A 431 17.73 70.41 26.68
N ILE A 432 16.43 70.51 26.97
CA ILE A 432 15.38 69.70 26.33
C ILE A 432 14.45 70.61 25.54
N ARG A 433 14.10 70.21 24.32
CA ARG A 433 13.15 70.97 23.48
C ARG A 433 12.05 70.13 22.98
N ILE A 434 10.86 70.68 23.12
CA ILE A 434 9.64 69.92 23.04
C ILE A 434 8.80 70.54 21.93
N ALA A 435 8.46 69.72 20.94
CA ALA A 435 7.48 70.08 19.93
C ALA A 435 6.36 69.04 19.94
N CYS A 436 5.13 69.50 20.10
CA CYS A 436 3.94 68.66 20.02
C CYS A 436 3.34 68.71 18.60
N SER A 437 2.89 67.55 18.13
CA SER A 437 2.37 67.35 16.77
C SER A 437 1.08 68.12 16.56
N LYS A 438 1.00 68.84 15.44
CA LYS A 438 -0.26 69.38 14.93
C LYS A 438 -0.97 68.36 14.03
N SER A 439 -2.28 68.55 13.81
CA SER A 439 -3.07 67.64 12.97
C SER A 439 -2.46 67.52 11.56
N GLY A 440 -2.08 66.31 11.17
CA GLY A 440 -1.50 66.02 9.85
C GLY A 440 -0.03 66.39 9.66
N GLU A 441 0.68 66.81 10.71
CA GLU A 441 2.10 67.15 10.64
C GLU A 441 3.00 65.91 10.50
N SER A 442 4.00 65.97 9.61
CA SER A 442 4.98 64.89 9.46
C SER A 442 6.01 64.94 10.59
N PHE A 443 6.56 63.78 10.97
CA PHE A 443 7.66 63.70 11.95
C PHE A 443 8.84 64.60 11.58
N ASN A 444 9.21 64.68 10.29
CA ASN A 444 10.33 65.52 9.85
C ASN A 444 10.08 67.02 10.12
N ASN A 445 8.84 67.49 9.92
CA ASN A 445 8.48 68.88 10.22
C ASN A 445 8.44 69.13 11.74
N LEU A 446 7.90 68.17 12.49
CA LEU A 446 7.83 68.22 13.95
C LEU A 446 9.22 68.23 14.59
N PHE A 447 10.12 67.35 14.12
CA PHE A 447 11.51 67.29 14.52
C PHE A 447 12.23 68.60 14.17
N LYS A 448 12.02 69.13 12.95
CA LYS A 448 12.61 70.40 12.54
C LYS A 448 12.16 71.58 13.41
N ARG A 449 10.91 71.59 13.90
CA ARG A 449 10.44 72.60 14.86
C ARG A 449 11.16 72.47 16.20
N ALA A 450 11.30 71.25 16.72
CA ALA A 450 12.05 71.00 17.95
C ALA A 450 13.55 71.38 17.82
N ASP A 451 14.15 71.10 16.66
CA ASP A 451 15.56 71.38 16.34
C ASP A 451 15.83 72.87 16.03
N THR A 452 14.92 73.55 15.35
CA THR A 452 15.04 75.00 15.08
C THR A 452 14.85 75.81 16.36
N ALA A 453 13.97 75.33 17.26
CA ALA A 453 13.97 75.82 18.62
C ALA A 453 15.40 75.70 19.16
N LEU A 454 16.10 74.54 19.03
CA LEU A 454 17.47 74.19 19.52
C LEU A 454 18.56 75.28 19.37
N TYR A 455 18.48 76.16 18.39
CA TYR A 455 19.43 77.28 18.29
C TYR A 455 19.15 78.45 19.26
N ARG A 456 17.89 78.69 19.66
CA ARG A 456 17.46 79.82 20.51
C ARG A 456 17.80 79.65 22.00
N ALA A 457 17.46 78.54 22.66
CA ALA A 457 17.86 78.30 24.07
C ALA A 457 19.36 78.10 24.33
N LYS A 458 20.15 77.64 23.35
CA LYS A 458 21.63 77.63 23.53
C LYS A 458 22.14 79.07 23.73
N ALA A 459 21.42 80.08 23.23
CA ALA A 459 21.73 81.50 23.42
C ALA A 459 21.06 82.14 24.67
N SER A 460 20.00 81.55 25.24
CA SER A 460 19.26 82.11 26.40
C SER A 460 19.56 81.44 27.76
N GLY A 461 20.51 80.50 27.79
CA GLY A 461 21.05 79.85 29.00
C GLY A 461 20.73 78.34 29.05
N ARG A 462 21.69 77.52 29.46
CA ARG A 462 21.59 76.04 29.49
C ARG A 462 20.78 75.51 30.69
N ASN A 463 20.59 74.19 30.80
CA ASN A 463 19.82 73.53 31.85
C ASN A 463 18.34 73.97 31.93
N ARG A 464 17.63 73.90 30.80
CA ARG A 464 16.22 74.32 30.71
C ARG A 464 15.44 73.53 29.69
N ILE A 465 14.13 73.67 29.77
CA ILE A 465 13.19 73.20 28.75
C ILE A 465 12.69 74.39 27.95
N GLU A 466 12.53 74.21 26.65
CA GLU A 466 11.89 75.19 25.78
C GLU A 466 10.81 74.48 24.94
N MET A 467 9.59 75.01 24.96
CA MET A 467 8.53 74.60 24.05
C MET A 467 8.74 75.32 22.72
N ALA A 468 8.62 74.62 21.59
CA ALA A 468 8.72 75.26 20.28
C ALA A 468 7.48 76.14 20.03
N ASP A 469 7.69 77.45 19.87
CA ASP A 469 6.63 78.41 19.55
C ASP A 469 6.02 78.17 18.16
N ASP A 470 4.80 78.66 17.99
CA ASP A 470 3.94 78.45 16.81
C ASP A 470 4.26 79.33 15.58
N SER A 471 5.46 79.92 15.51
CA SER A 471 5.85 80.90 14.48
C SER A 471 6.29 80.27 13.16
#